data_AF-A0A2G9URG8-F1
#
_entry.id   AF-A0A2G9URG8-F1
#
_cell.length_a   1.000
_cell.length_b   1.000
_cell.length_c   1.000
_cell.angle_alpha   90.00
_cell.angle_beta   90.00
_cell.angle_gamma   90.00
#
_symmetry.space_group_name_H-M   'P 1'
#
loop_
_entity.id
_entity.type
_entity.pdbx_description
1 polymer ?
#
loop_
_entity_poly.entity_id
_entity_poly.type
_entity_poly.pdbx_seq_one_letter_code
_entity_poly.pdbx_strand_id
1 'polypeptide(L)'
;MIENSPTFYSDAQQYSLSSSLLSTFGVAFFSLALLRVASDAFTFAGPILLHLLVDVLENPTPNPIGFLYAALMVLCSLLAALFSTNFNFYVQKISLKVRAATVTSIYDKLLMVPLSEMSKFSSGSILNFVSTDVDRLVNFCNSFHAFWSLPVQLTIALYLLYREVGLAFLAGVVAAVILIPLNKWVTNSIGRMSVKLMHCKDQRIKVVRETMEGIRAVKSSAWETFFEDKINKLRENELYYLKIRKYLDAVCVYMWASAPLLITVSILTTYTLVFQWKLTAAKDNSMYLLDEPLASLDRGVADSIWVEAIEKRLRDRGCLVIVATHDQRVLARTDEVIVLGADGKVVKKGTPAEVIGSDVEVFGEDESESGCELELERIVLQEEERQASSSWWDRTPSGRVINRICSDIYTCDDNLPFQVGSVMRRRHIERTFVYATQGRK
;
A
#
# COMPACT_ATOMS: atom_id res chain seq x y z
N MET A 1 16.09 -44.34 15.71
CA MET A 1 15.28 -44.56 16.93
C MET A 1 15.81 -43.61 17.98
N ILE A 2 15.12 -42.50 18.22
CA ILE A 2 15.49 -41.53 19.27
C ILE A 2 14.71 -41.97 20.51
N GLU A 3 15.36 -42.81 21.31
CA GLU A 3 14.87 -43.32 22.58
C GLU A 3 15.34 -42.36 23.68
N ASN A 4 14.77 -41.14 23.70
CA ASN A 4 15.03 -40.13 24.73
C ASN A 4 13.75 -39.34 25.06
N SER A 5 12.59 -39.97 24.90
CA SER A 5 11.33 -39.41 25.38
C SER A 5 11.18 -39.85 26.84
N PRO A 6 11.29 -38.96 27.84
CA PRO A 6 11.10 -39.36 29.24
C PRO A 6 9.68 -39.91 29.42
N THR A 7 9.59 -41.15 29.90
CA THR A 7 8.33 -41.91 30.09
C THR A 7 7.51 -41.43 31.29
N PHE A 8 8.07 -40.57 32.13
CA PHE A 8 7.40 -39.93 33.27
C PHE A 8 7.91 -38.49 33.42
N TYR A 9 7.02 -37.51 33.18
CA TYR A 9 7.24 -36.14 33.66
C TYR A 9 6.76 -36.09 35.11
N SER A 10 7.67 -35.84 36.05
CA SER A 10 7.28 -35.44 37.40
C SER A 10 6.64 -34.05 37.33
N ASP A 11 5.40 -33.91 37.77
CA ASP A 11 4.60 -32.66 37.79
C ASP A 11 5.19 -31.51 38.66
N ALA A 12 6.47 -31.57 39.04
CA ALA A 12 7.08 -30.67 39.99
C ALA A 12 7.74 -29.42 39.37
N GLN A 13 8.01 -29.37 38.06
CA GLN A 13 8.66 -28.21 37.42
C GLN A 13 7.74 -27.53 36.40
N GLN A 14 7.31 -26.31 36.74
CA GLN A 14 6.63 -25.40 35.83
C GLN A 14 7.65 -24.86 34.81
N TYR A 15 7.70 -25.49 33.63
CA TYR A 15 8.48 -24.93 32.52
C TYR A 15 7.64 -23.89 31.78
N SER A 16 8.15 -22.65 31.73
CA SER A 16 7.54 -21.60 30.93
C SER A 16 7.95 -21.74 29.47
N LEU A 17 6.95 -21.79 28.57
CA LEU A 17 7.17 -21.80 27.12
C LEU A 17 8.04 -20.64 26.66
N SER A 18 7.82 -19.43 27.22
CA SER A 18 8.59 -18.24 26.85
C SER A 18 10.06 -18.39 27.21
N SER A 19 10.37 -18.98 28.37
CA SER A 19 11.73 -19.24 28.81
C SER A 19 12.43 -20.24 27.90
N SER A 20 11.76 -21.33 27.52
CA SER A 20 12.31 -22.35 26.63
C SER A 20 12.58 -21.81 25.23
N LEU A 21 11.66 -21.02 24.68
CA LEU A 21 11.84 -20.36 23.39
C LEU A 21 12.98 -19.34 23.43
N LEU A 22 13.07 -18.55 24.49
CA LEU A 22 14.13 -17.55 24.65
C LEU A 22 15.51 -18.21 24.81
N SER A 23 15.59 -19.30 25.58
CA SER A 23 16.84 -20.04 25.73
C SER A 23 17.29 -20.70 24.43
N THR A 24 16.35 -21.14 23.58
CA THR A 24 16.68 -21.87 22.34
C THR A 24 16.98 -20.93 21.17
N PHE A 25 16.17 -19.88 20.99
CA PHE A 25 16.23 -18.99 19.83
C PHE A 25 16.71 -17.58 20.16
N GLY A 26 16.79 -17.20 21.44
CA GLY A 26 17.02 -15.81 21.87
C GLY A 26 18.32 -15.21 21.35
N VAL A 27 19.44 -15.94 21.44
CA VAL A 27 20.75 -15.43 20.95
C VAL A 27 20.70 -15.15 19.44
N ALA A 28 20.19 -16.11 18.66
CA ALA A 28 20.01 -15.96 17.22
C ALA A 28 19.02 -14.84 16.87
N PHE A 29 17.98 -14.65 17.67
CA PHE A 29 16.96 -13.63 17.46
C PHE A 29 17.48 -12.22 17.79
N PHE A 30 18.01 -11.99 18.99
CA PHE A 30 18.47 -10.66 19.41
C PHE A 30 19.70 -10.18 18.64
N SER A 31 20.56 -11.09 18.16
CA SER A 31 21.68 -10.71 17.27
C SER A 31 21.21 -10.08 15.95
N LEU A 32 19.98 -10.32 15.51
CA LEU A 32 19.40 -9.64 14.34
C LEU A 32 19.15 -8.15 14.57
N ALA A 33 19.13 -7.69 15.83
CA ALA A 33 19.07 -6.27 16.12
C ALA A 33 20.23 -5.50 15.48
N LEU A 34 21.43 -6.08 15.42
CA LEU A 34 22.58 -5.45 14.78
C LEU A 34 22.36 -5.24 13.28
N LEU A 35 21.83 -6.24 12.57
CA LEU A 35 21.50 -6.10 11.14
C LEU A 35 20.41 -5.05 10.93
N ARG A 36 19.44 -4.98 11.84
CA ARG A 36 18.40 -3.95 11.79
C ARG A 36 18.97 -2.54 11.97
N VAL A 37 19.79 -2.33 12.99
CA VAL A 37 20.45 -1.04 13.23
C VAL A 37 21.32 -0.64 12.03
N ALA A 38 22.09 -1.58 11.48
CA ALA A 38 22.93 -1.32 10.31
C ALA A 38 22.09 -0.89 9.10
N SER A 39 21.00 -1.62 8.81
CA SER A 39 20.04 -1.26 7.75
C SER A 39 19.50 0.16 7.96
N ASP A 40 19.02 0.46 9.15
CA ASP A 40 18.43 1.75 9.49
C ASP A 40 19.45 2.89 9.33
N ALA A 41 20.70 2.68 9.78
CA ALA A 41 21.77 3.65 9.66
C ALA A 41 22.10 3.99 8.19
N PHE A 42 22.20 2.98 7.32
CA PHE A 42 22.44 3.21 5.89
C PHE A 42 21.24 3.87 5.19
N THR A 43 20.01 3.60 5.62
CA THR A 43 18.82 4.30 5.12
C THR A 43 18.85 5.79 5.45
N PHE A 44 19.22 6.16 6.69
CA PHE A 44 19.32 7.57 7.10
C PHE A 44 20.59 8.29 6.59
N ALA A 45 21.62 7.56 6.18
CA ALA A 45 22.76 8.15 5.50
C ALA A 45 22.38 8.81 4.17
N GLY A 46 21.33 8.30 3.49
CA GLY A 46 20.86 8.81 2.20
C GLY A 46 20.51 10.30 2.22
N PRO A 47 19.55 10.75 3.05
CA PRO A 47 19.19 12.17 3.17
C PRO A 47 20.37 13.09 3.55
N ILE A 48 21.26 12.62 4.42
CA ILE A 48 22.45 13.39 4.84
C ILE A 48 23.41 13.59 3.66
N LEU A 49 23.69 12.53 2.91
CA LEU A 49 24.55 12.60 1.73
C LEU A 49 23.90 13.42 0.60
N LEU A 50 22.58 13.36 0.46
CA LEU A 50 21.85 14.20 -0.50
C LEU A 50 22.01 15.68 -0.16
N HIS A 51 21.86 16.06 1.10
CA HIS A 51 22.09 17.45 1.54
C HIS A 51 23.52 17.92 1.20
N LEU A 52 24.54 17.13 1.52
CA LEU A 52 25.94 17.45 1.19
C LEU A 52 26.19 17.53 -0.32
N LEU A 53 25.52 16.70 -1.12
CA LEU A 53 25.61 16.74 -2.57
C LEU A 53 24.99 18.02 -3.12
N VAL A 54 23.82 18.42 -2.61
CA VAL A 54 23.15 19.68 -2.97
C VAL A 54 24.03 20.88 -2.63
N ASP A 55 24.62 20.93 -1.43
CA ASP A 55 25.57 21.99 -1.04
C ASP A 55 26.77 22.11 -1.99
N VAL A 56 27.30 20.98 -2.47
CA VAL A 56 28.40 20.99 -3.45
C VAL A 56 27.95 21.50 -4.81
N LEU A 57 26.74 21.13 -5.25
CA LEU A 57 26.17 21.57 -6.53
C LEU A 57 25.83 23.07 -6.55
N GLU A 58 25.49 23.65 -5.40
CA GLU A 58 25.21 25.09 -5.25
C GLU A 58 26.46 25.99 -5.30
N ASN A 59 27.65 25.41 -5.17
CA ASN A 59 28.89 26.16 -5.26
C ASN A 59 29.40 26.17 -6.71
N PRO A 60 29.69 27.36 -7.29
CA PRO A 60 30.08 27.49 -8.70
C PRO A 60 31.46 26.90 -9.03
N THR A 61 32.18 26.39 -8.02
CA THR A 61 33.49 25.76 -8.19
C THR A 61 33.32 24.26 -8.44
N PRO A 62 33.83 23.72 -9.57
CA PRO A 62 33.75 22.29 -9.83
C PRO A 62 34.52 21.51 -8.76
N ASN A 63 33.79 20.77 -7.93
CA ASN A 63 34.36 20.00 -6.83
C ASN A 63 34.19 18.49 -7.10
N PRO A 64 35.28 17.73 -7.30
CA PRO A 64 35.20 16.29 -7.58
C PRO A 64 34.61 15.47 -6.43
N ILE A 65 34.49 16.05 -5.23
CA ILE A 65 33.88 15.41 -4.06
C ILE A 65 32.39 15.10 -4.30
N GLY A 66 31.69 15.84 -5.18
CA GLY A 66 30.29 15.54 -5.51
C GLY A 66 30.08 14.14 -6.09
N PHE A 67 31.01 13.66 -6.94
CA PHE A 67 30.97 12.29 -7.46
C PHE A 67 31.15 11.24 -6.36
N LEU A 68 31.97 11.54 -5.34
CA LEU A 68 32.14 10.67 -4.18
C LEU A 68 30.84 10.58 -3.36
N TYR A 69 30.16 11.69 -3.10
CA TYR A 69 28.88 11.67 -2.39
C TYR A 69 27.80 10.90 -3.15
N ALA A 70 27.70 11.09 -4.47
CA ALA A 70 26.79 10.31 -5.31
C ALA A 70 27.11 8.80 -5.27
N ALA A 71 28.38 8.42 -5.39
CA ALA A 71 28.81 7.03 -5.27
C ALA A 71 28.51 6.43 -3.89
N LEU A 72 28.73 7.20 -2.82
CA LEU A 72 28.40 6.79 -1.45
C LEU A 72 26.89 6.65 -1.23
N MET A 73 26.05 7.47 -1.87
CA MET A 73 24.59 7.32 -1.80
C MET A 73 24.13 6.00 -2.41
N VAL A 74 24.67 5.65 -3.59
CA VAL A 74 24.39 4.36 -4.24
C VAL A 74 24.85 3.20 -3.35
N LEU A 75 26.06 3.30 -2.80
CA LEU A 75 26.61 2.28 -1.91
C LEU A 75 25.76 2.12 -0.63
N CYS A 76 25.37 3.23 0.01
CA CYS A 76 24.51 3.18 1.20
C CYS A 76 23.14 2.57 0.87
N SER A 77 22.55 2.92 -0.27
CA SER A 77 21.27 2.36 -0.70
C SER A 77 21.36 0.85 -0.94
N LEU A 78 22.46 0.38 -1.57
CA LEU A 78 22.72 -1.04 -1.77
C LEU A 78 22.93 -1.77 -0.44
N LEU A 79 23.74 -1.22 0.46
CA LEU A 79 23.99 -1.81 1.78
C LEU A 79 22.72 -1.85 2.63
N ALA A 80 21.91 -0.78 2.64
CA ALA A 80 20.62 -0.75 3.31
C ALA A 80 19.70 -1.87 2.79
N ALA A 81 19.59 -2.03 1.48
CA ALA A 81 18.78 -3.09 0.87
C ALA A 81 19.31 -4.50 1.23
N LEU A 82 20.63 -4.70 1.22
CA LEU A 82 21.26 -5.97 1.59
C LEU A 82 20.99 -6.31 3.06
N PHE A 83 21.25 -5.39 3.99
CA PHE A 83 21.01 -5.63 5.42
C PHE A 83 19.52 -5.83 5.73
N SER A 84 18.64 -5.03 5.15
CA SER A 84 17.19 -5.16 5.31
C SER A 84 16.68 -6.52 4.81
N THR A 85 17.11 -6.93 3.62
CA THR A 85 16.70 -8.21 3.02
C THR A 85 17.22 -9.39 3.85
N ASN A 86 18.49 -9.34 4.27
CA ASN A 86 19.06 -10.37 5.15
C ASN A 86 18.35 -10.44 6.50
N PHE A 87 18.09 -9.28 7.13
CA PHE A 87 17.32 -9.20 8.36
C PHE A 87 15.95 -9.86 8.21
N ASN A 88 15.19 -9.50 7.18
CA ASN A 88 13.87 -10.08 6.91
C ASN A 88 13.96 -11.61 6.70
N PHE A 89 14.94 -12.08 5.93
CA PHE A 89 15.16 -13.51 5.71
C PHE A 89 15.44 -14.27 7.01
N TYR A 90 16.34 -13.77 7.85
CA TYR A 90 16.69 -14.44 9.11
C TYR A 90 15.56 -14.40 10.13
N VAL A 91 14.84 -13.28 10.25
CA VAL A 91 13.64 -13.19 11.10
C VAL A 91 12.61 -14.22 10.65
N GLN A 92 12.29 -14.31 9.35
CA GLN A 92 11.35 -15.30 8.84
C GLN A 92 11.82 -16.75 9.08
N LYS A 93 13.14 -17.01 8.96
CA LYS A 93 13.71 -18.32 9.27
C LYS A 93 13.55 -18.71 10.73
N ILE A 94 13.78 -17.77 11.66
CA ILE A 94 13.56 -18.01 13.10
C ILE A 94 12.07 -18.19 13.38
N SER A 95 11.21 -17.33 12.84
CA SER A 95 9.76 -17.40 12.94
C SER A 95 9.22 -18.77 12.50
N LEU A 96 9.72 -19.33 11.38
CA LEU A 96 9.35 -20.66 10.92
C LEU A 96 9.82 -21.78 11.86
N LYS A 97 11.02 -21.66 12.43
CA LYS A 97 11.55 -22.63 13.42
C LYS A 97 10.76 -22.60 14.71
N VAL A 98 10.40 -21.42 15.21
CA VAL A 98 9.55 -21.23 16.39
C VAL A 98 8.18 -21.86 16.15
N ARG A 99 7.59 -21.64 14.96
CA ARG A 99 6.33 -22.28 14.56
C ARG A 99 6.41 -23.80 14.62
N ALA A 100 7.40 -24.38 13.94
CA ALA A 100 7.59 -25.82 13.89
C ALA A 100 7.79 -26.40 15.30
N ALA A 101 8.68 -25.81 16.11
CA ALA A 101 8.93 -26.27 17.48
C ALA A 101 7.66 -26.22 18.36
N THR A 102 6.88 -25.14 18.27
CA THR A 102 5.67 -24.97 19.09
C THR A 102 4.56 -25.92 18.65
N VAL A 103 4.32 -26.06 17.34
CA VAL A 103 3.31 -26.98 16.79
C VAL A 103 3.66 -28.43 17.11
N THR A 104 4.92 -28.84 16.91
CA THR A 104 5.37 -30.19 17.25
C THR A 104 5.24 -30.46 18.75
N SER A 105 5.63 -29.50 19.60
CA SER A 105 5.48 -29.65 21.06
C SER A 105 4.02 -29.78 21.50
N ILE A 106 3.11 -29.04 20.87
CA ILE A 106 1.66 -29.18 21.11
C ILE A 106 1.20 -30.57 20.64
N TYR A 107 1.61 -31.00 19.45
CA TYR A 107 1.22 -32.30 18.90
C TYR A 107 1.70 -33.47 19.76
N ASP A 108 2.97 -33.45 20.20
CA ASP A 108 3.54 -34.45 21.10
C ASP A 108 2.78 -34.49 22.43
N LYS A 109 2.41 -33.32 22.98
CA LYS A 109 1.59 -33.24 24.19
C LYS A 109 0.19 -33.82 23.96
N LEU A 110 -0.45 -33.53 22.83
CA LEU A 110 -1.78 -34.07 22.49
C LEU A 110 -1.80 -35.59 22.40
N LEU A 111 -0.70 -36.22 21.98
CA LEU A 111 -0.56 -37.68 21.93
C LEU A 111 -0.31 -38.33 23.30
N MET A 112 0.13 -37.56 24.29
CA MET A 112 0.51 -38.06 25.62
C MET A 112 -0.54 -37.78 26.71
N VAL A 113 -1.44 -36.82 26.50
CA VAL A 113 -2.41 -36.41 27.53
C VAL A 113 -3.54 -37.45 27.67
N PRO A 114 -3.91 -37.88 28.90
CA PRO A 114 -5.03 -38.79 29.13
C PRO A 114 -6.36 -38.24 28.60
N LEU A 115 -7.24 -39.12 28.10
CA LEU A 115 -8.56 -38.72 27.58
C LEU A 115 -9.42 -37.95 28.59
N SER A 116 -9.26 -38.21 29.89
CA SER A 116 -9.97 -37.51 30.97
C SER A 116 -9.58 -36.04 31.13
N GLU A 117 -8.36 -35.67 30.73
CA GLU A 117 -7.92 -34.27 30.68
C GLU A 117 -8.21 -33.64 29.33
N MET A 118 -8.05 -34.40 28.23
CA MET A 118 -8.39 -33.95 26.89
C MET A 118 -9.87 -33.58 26.75
N SER A 119 -10.77 -34.29 27.44
CA SER A 119 -12.21 -34.01 27.43
C SER A 119 -12.57 -32.65 28.03
N LYS A 120 -11.68 -32.01 28.80
CA LYS A 120 -11.85 -30.65 29.30
C LYS A 120 -11.71 -29.60 28.20
N PHE A 121 -11.07 -29.94 27.09
CA PHE A 121 -10.86 -29.05 25.95
C PHE A 121 -11.73 -29.46 24.78
N SER A 122 -12.36 -28.47 24.12
CA SER A 122 -13.08 -28.74 22.87
C SER A 122 -12.09 -28.97 21.72
N SER A 123 -12.50 -29.74 20.70
CA SER A 123 -11.70 -29.90 19.47
C SER A 123 -11.38 -28.55 18.80
N GLY A 124 -12.29 -27.58 18.91
CA GLY A 124 -12.07 -26.21 18.42
C GLY A 124 -11.00 -25.45 19.22
N SER A 125 -10.96 -25.63 20.54
CA SER A 125 -9.94 -25.01 21.40
C SER A 125 -8.54 -25.53 21.06
N ILE A 126 -8.41 -26.84 20.83
CA ILE A 126 -7.15 -27.46 20.41
C ILE A 126 -6.69 -26.95 19.04
N LEU A 127 -7.63 -26.82 18.09
CA LEU A 127 -7.33 -26.26 16.78
C LEU A 127 -6.84 -24.81 16.87
N ASN A 128 -7.41 -24.01 17.76
CA ASN A 128 -6.97 -22.63 17.99
C ASN A 128 -5.55 -22.54 18.54
N PHE A 129 -5.13 -23.47 19.42
CA PHE A 129 -3.75 -23.51 19.90
C PHE A 129 -2.76 -23.72 18.76
N VAL A 130 -3.03 -24.67 17.86
CA VAL A 130 -2.13 -25.00 16.74
C VAL A 130 -2.15 -23.94 15.63
N SER A 131 -3.28 -23.25 15.44
CA SER A 131 -3.45 -22.24 14.39
C SER A 131 -3.26 -20.83 14.93
N THR A 132 -4.30 -20.27 15.53
CA THR A 132 -4.40 -18.84 15.88
C THR A 132 -3.37 -18.41 16.91
N ASP A 133 -3.15 -19.19 17.97
CA ASP A 133 -2.25 -18.77 19.05
C ASP A 133 -0.77 -18.93 18.68
N VAL A 134 -0.42 -19.99 17.96
CA VAL A 134 0.91 -20.14 17.35
C VAL A 134 1.18 -19.01 16.35
N ASP A 135 0.23 -18.68 15.47
CA ASP A 135 0.42 -17.61 14.49
C ASP A 135 0.62 -16.24 15.18
N ARG A 136 -0.06 -15.97 16.31
CA ARG A 136 0.19 -14.78 17.14
C ARG A 136 1.62 -14.74 17.68
N LEU A 137 2.13 -15.86 18.19
CA LEU A 137 3.51 -15.98 18.68
C LEU A 137 4.53 -15.73 17.56
N VAL A 138 4.31 -16.31 16.38
CA VAL A 138 5.17 -16.13 15.22
C VAL A 138 5.14 -14.68 14.72
N ASN A 139 3.96 -14.05 14.71
CA ASN A 139 3.83 -12.65 14.34
C ASN A 139 4.55 -11.72 15.32
N PHE A 140 4.56 -12.04 16.62
CA PHE A 140 5.36 -11.31 17.59
C PHE A 140 6.86 -11.31 17.24
N CYS A 141 7.43 -12.46 16.82
CA CYS A 141 8.82 -12.51 16.37
C CYS A 141 9.09 -11.56 15.19
N ASN A 142 8.15 -11.46 14.25
CA ASN A 142 8.28 -10.56 13.09
C ASN A 142 8.17 -9.07 13.48
N SER A 143 7.35 -8.74 14.49
CA SER A 143 7.10 -7.34 14.88
C SER A 143 8.00 -6.81 16.00
N PHE A 144 8.61 -7.67 16.81
CA PHE A 144 9.36 -7.26 17.99
C PHE A 144 10.47 -6.24 17.69
N HIS A 145 11.24 -6.44 16.62
CA HIS A 145 12.30 -5.49 16.28
C HIS A 145 11.78 -4.14 15.77
N ALA A 146 10.56 -4.09 15.24
CA ALA A 146 9.93 -2.83 14.85
C ALA A 146 9.56 -1.99 16.08
N PHE A 147 9.26 -2.61 17.23
CA PHE A 147 8.88 -1.90 18.46
C PHE A 147 9.93 -0.90 18.94
N TRP A 148 11.22 -1.27 18.92
CA TRP A 148 12.30 -0.37 19.34
C TRP A 148 12.91 0.40 18.15
N SER A 149 12.91 -0.18 16.95
CA SER A 149 13.46 0.47 15.75
C SER A 149 12.61 1.69 15.34
N LEU A 150 11.28 1.57 15.28
CA LEU A 150 10.42 2.66 14.80
C LEU A 150 10.53 3.97 15.63
N PRO A 151 10.56 3.95 16.98
CA PRO A 151 10.79 5.16 17.76
C PRO A 151 12.14 5.82 17.49
N VAL A 152 13.19 5.02 17.32
CA VAL A 152 14.54 5.52 16.98
C VAL A 152 14.53 6.14 15.60
N GLN A 153 13.94 5.47 14.60
CA GLN A 153 13.79 5.98 13.24
C GLN A 153 13.00 7.29 13.22
N LEU A 154 11.88 7.37 13.94
CA LEU A 154 11.07 8.58 14.05
C LEU A 154 11.86 9.74 14.67
N THR A 155 12.61 9.46 15.73
CA THR A 155 13.43 10.48 16.41
C THR A 155 14.52 11.03 15.49
N ILE A 156 15.24 10.16 14.77
CA ILE A 156 16.26 10.56 13.80
C ILE A 156 15.64 11.35 12.64
N ALA A 157 14.51 10.88 12.09
CA ALA A 157 13.81 11.55 11.00
C ALA A 157 13.34 12.96 11.41
N LEU A 158 12.75 13.10 12.59
CA LEU A 158 12.32 14.41 13.12
C LEU A 158 13.51 15.33 13.40
N TYR A 159 14.63 14.80 13.89
CA TYR A 159 15.86 15.57 14.10
C TYR A 159 16.45 16.08 12.77
N LEU A 160 16.51 15.24 11.74
CA LEU A 160 16.95 15.65 10.40
C LEU A 160 16.00 16.70 9.81
N LEU A 161 14.69 16.51 9.96
CA LEU A 161 13.69 17.48 9.48
C LEU A 161 13.79 18.83 10.22
N TYR A 162 14.06 18.81 11.53
CA TYR A 162 14.34 20.02 12.31
C TYR A 162 15.60 20.73 11.81
N ARG A 163 16.64 19.99 11.42
CA ARG A 163 17.86 20.58 10.86
C ARG A 163 17.61 21.30 9.55
N GLU A 164 16.81 20.71 8.66
CA GLU A 164 16.55 21.27 7.32
C GLU A 164 15.54 22.43 7.34
N VAL A 165 14.46 22.33 8.12
CA VAL A 165 13.32 23.28 8.05
C VAL A 165 13.13 24.10 9.33
N GLY A 166 14.02 23.94 10.31
CA GLY A 166 13.93 24.64 11.60
C GLY A 166 12.64 24.32 12.33
N LEU A 167 12.08 25.29 13.07
CA LEU A 167 10.87 25.10 13.88
C LEU A 167 9.59 24.85 13.06
N ALA A 168 9.59 25.07 11.75
CA ALA A 168 8.41 24.85 10.90
C ALA A 168 8.01 23.36 10.80
N PHE A 169 8.92 22.43 11.09
CA PHE A 169 8.59 20.99 11.14
C PHE A 169 7.49 20.67 12.18
N LEU A 170 7.36 21.47 13.23
CA LEU A 170 6.33 21.31 14.27
C LEU A 170 4.92 21.40 13.70
N ALA A 171 4.70 22.22 12.66
CA ALA A 171 3.40 22.29 11.99
C ALA A 171 3.04 20.95 11.32
N GLY A 172 4.02 20.31 10.68
CA GLY A 172 3.88 18.97 10.11
C GLY A 172 3.61 17.90 11.17
N VAL A 173 4.28 17.97 12.32
CA VAL A 173 4.02 17.08 13.46
C VAL A 173 2.60 17.27 13.98
N VAL A 174 2.13 18.50 14.14
CA VAL A 174 0.75 18.80 14.57
C VAL A 174 -0.26 18.26 13.56
N ALA A 175 -0.05 18.48 12.26
CA ALA A 175 -0.89 17.92 11.20
C ALA A 175 -0.94 16.38 11.26
N ALA A 176 0.20 15.72 11.47
CA ALA A 176 0.27 14.27 11.64
C ALA A 176 -0.48 13.79 12.90
N VAL A 177 -0.33 14.50 14.03
CA VAL A 177 -1.05 14.18 15.28
C VAL A 177 -2.56 14.33 15.10
N ILE A 178 -3.04 15.30 14.33
CA ILE A 178 -4.47 15.47 14.00
C ILE A 178 -4.99 14.33 13.11
N LEU A 179 -4.17 13.78 12.21
CA LEU A 179 -4.55 12.65 11.37
C LEU A 179 -4.75 11.34 12.16
N ILE A 180 -4.09 11.16 13.31
CA ILE A 180 -4.22 9.96 14.15
C ILE A 180 -5.67 9.74 14.67
N PRO A 181 -6.32 10.69 15.38
CA PRO A 181 -7.69 10.52 15.84
C PRO A 181 -8.68 10.41 14.68
N LEU A 182 -8.44 11.09 13.56
CA LEU A 182 -9.26 11.00 12.36
C LEU A 182 -9.22 9.57 11.78
N ASN A 183 -8.02 9.01 11.60
CA ASN A 183 -7.83 7.63 11.19
C ASN A 183 -8.48 6.65 12.17
N LYS A 184 -8.31 6.85 13.49
CA LYS A 184 -8.94 6.02 14.52
C LYS A 184 -10.47 6.04 14.43
N TRP A 185 -11.06 7.20 14.18
CA TRP A 185 -12.51 7.34 14.03
C TRP A 185 -13.04 6.56 12.81
N VAL A 186 -12.36 6.66 11.67
CA VAL A 186 -12.71 5.90 10.46
C VAL A 186 -12.53 4.39 10.69
N THR A 187 -11.39 3.96 11.23
CA THR A 187 -11.12 2.53 11.51
C THR A 187 -12.15 1.92 12.47
N ASN A 188 -12.52 2.63 13.53
CA ASN A 188 -13.57 2.17 14.45
C ASN A 188 -14.94 2.04 13.75
N SER A 189 -15.22 2.93 12.81
CA SER A 189 -16.46 2.87 12.01
C SER A 189 -16.45 1.70 11.03
N ILE A 190 -15.31 1.43 10.37
CA ILE A 190 -15.10 0.23 9.56
C ILE A 190 -15.30 -1.04 10.40
N GLY A 191 -14.76 -1.08 11.62
CA GLY A 191 -14.92 -2.20 12.54
C GLY A 191 -16.40 -2.46 12.90
N ARG A 192 -17.14 -1.41 13.27
CA ARG A 192 -18.58 -1.51 13.57
C ARG A 192 -19.37 -2.02 12.36
N MET A 193 -19.04 -1.56 11.15
CA MET A 193 -19.76 -1.97 9.95
C MET A 193 -19.39 -3.39 9.48
N SER A 194 -18.14 -3.80 9.70
CA SER A 194 -17.68 -5.17 9.46
C SER A 194 -18.45 -6.19 10.29
N VAL A 195 -18.75 -5.87 11.56
CA VAL A 195 -19.56 -6.76 12.42
C VAL A 195 -20.99 -6.92 11.89
N LYS A 196 -21.63 -5.81 11.47
CA LYS A 196 -22.98 -5.86 10.89
C LYS A 196 -23.02 -6.63 9.57
N LEU A 197 -22.03 -6.40 8.71
CA LEU A 197 -21.84 -7.13 7.46
C LEU A 197 -21.72 -8.64 7.71
N MET A 198 -20.88 -9.03 8.68
CA MET A 198 -20.68 -10.44 9.03
C MET A 198 -21.99 -11.10 9.48
N HIS A 199 -22.83 -10.40 10.26
CA HIS A 199 -24.12 -10.91 10.68
C HIS A 199 -25.07 -11.19 9.50
N CYS A 200 -25.17 -10.25 8.54
CA CYS A 200 -25.98 -10.46 7.33
C CYS A 200 -25.42 -11.61 6.46
N LYS A 201 -24.09 -11.67 6.34
CA LYS A 201 -23.38 -12.71 5.58
C LYS A 201 -23.64 -14.11 6.15
N ASP A 202 -23.59 -14.27 7.47
CA ASP A 202 -23.88 -15.53 8.15
C ASP A 202 -25.33 -15.99 7.92
N GLN A 203 -26.29 -15.07 7.97
CA GLN A 203 -27.70 -15.37 7.67
C GLN A 203 -27.89 -15.85 6.22
N ARG A 204 -27.26 -15.17 5.25
CA ARG A 204 -27.33 -15.56 3.84
C ARG A 204 -26.71 -16.94 3.63
N ILE A 205 -25.51 -17.17 4.14
CA ILE A 205 -24.80 -18.46 3.99
C ILE A 205 -25.58 -19.60 4.64
N LYS A 206 -26.23 -19.35 5.78
CA LYS A 206 -27.12 -20.33 6.41
C LYS A 206 -28.27 -20.75 5.49
N VAL A 207 -29.01 -19.80 4.94
CA VAL A 207 -30.14 -20.10 4.04
C VAL A 207 -29.66 -20.80 2.77
N VAL A 208 -28.57 -20.34 2.17
CA VAL A 208 -27.98 -21.00 0.99
C VAL A 208 -27.61 -22.45 1.30
N ARG A 209 -27.03 -22.72 2.48
CA ARG A 209 -26.70 -24.09 2.91
C ARG A 209 -27.94 -24.96 3.05
N GLU A 210 -28.96 -24.48 3.76
CA GLU A 210 -30.23 -25.20 3.97
C GLU A 210 -30.91 -25.51 2.62
N THR A 211 -30.91 -24.56 1.68
CA THR A 211 -31.46 -24.76 0.33
C THR A 211 -30.67 -25.80 -0.47
N MET A 212 -29.34 -25.80 -0.38
CA MET A 212 -28.49 -26.77 -1.08
C MET A 212 -28.62 -28.19 -0.50
N GLU A 213 -28.66 -28.32 0.83
CA GLU A 213 -28.90 -29.60 1.49
C GLU A 213 -30.30 -30.16 1.14
N GLY A 214 -31.30 -29.28 1.00
CA GLY A 214 -32.68 -29.62 0.62
C GLY A 214 -32.98 -29.58 -0.89
N ILE A 215 -31.98 -29.53 -1.78
CA ILE A 215 -32.19 -29.13 -3.19
C ILE A 215 -33.22 -29.99 -3.94
N ARG A 216 -33.27 -31.30 -3.67
CA ARG A 216 -34.23 -32.21 -4.32
C ARG A 216 -35.67 -31.86 -3.97
N ALA A 217 -35.94 -31.50 -2.71
CA ALA A 217 -37.27 -31.11 -2.24
C ALA A 217 -37.68 -29.74 -2.77
N VAL A 218 -36.73 -28.81 -2.90
CA VAL A 218 -36.95 -27.50 -3.52
C VAL A 218 -37.36 -27.66 -4.99
N LYS A 219 -36.62 -28.49 -5.75
CA LYS A 219 -36.92 -28.80 -7.15
C LYS A 219 -38.24 -29.53 -7.35
N SER A 220 -38.53 -30.54 -6.54
CA SER A 220 -39.79 -31.29 -6.66
C SER A 220 -41.03 -30.43 -6.35
N SER A 221 -40.85 -29.37 -5.57
CA SER A 221 -41.94 -28.46 -5.16
C SER A 221 -42.02 -27.19 -6.00
N ALA A 222 -41.14 -27.02 -7.01
CA ALA A 222 -41.00 -25.81 -7.81
C ALA A 222 -40.81 -24.53 -6.95
N TRP A 223 -40.06 -24.62 -5.85
CA TRP A 223 -39.84 -23.52 -4.88
C TRP A 223 -38.56 -22.72 -5.16
N GLU A 224 -37.95 -22.84 -6.32
CA GLU A 224 -36.69 -22.17 -6.63
C GLU A 224 -36.79 -20.66 -6.51
N THR A 225 -37.82 -20.06 -7.11
CA THR A 225 -38.06 -18.62 -7.10
C THR A 225 -38.26 -18.08 -5.69
N PHE A 226 -38.97 -18.83 -4.82
CA PHE A 226 -39.17 -18.44 -3.43
C PHE A 226 -37.86 -18.39 -2.64
N PHE A 227 -37.00 -19.40 -2.80
CA PHE A 227 -35.70 -19.42 -2.11
C PHE A 227 -34.74 -18.39 -2.71
N GLU A 228 -34.78 -18.17 -4.02
CA GLU A 228 -34.02 -17.13 -4.70
C GLU A 228 -34.38 -15.74 -4.17
N ASP A 229 -35.67 -15.39 -4.12
CA ASP A 229 -36.15 -14.12 -3.57
C ASP A 229 -35.74 -13.94 -2.10
N LYS A 230 -35.82 -15.02 -1.31
CA LYS A 230 -35.39 -15.01 0.10
C LYS A 230 -33.89 -14.75 0.23
N ILE A 231 -33.06 -15.35 -0.62
CA ILE A 231 -31.62 -15.14 -0.65
C ILE A 231 -31.28 -13.72 -1.13
N ASN A 232 -31.99 -13.21 -2.15
CA ASN A 232 -31.78 -11.88 -2.70
C ASN A 232 -32.12 -10.79 -1.67
N LYS A 233 -33.21 -10.93 -0.89
CA LYS A 233 -33.51 -10.01 0.23
C LYS A 233 -32.42 -9.97 1.30
N LEU A 234 -31.79 -11.11 1.60
CA LEU A 234 -30.64 -11.15 2.51
C LEU A 234 -29.41 -10.48 1.88
N ARG A 235 -29.20 -10.67 0.57
CA ARG A 235 -28.12 -10.05 -0.19
C ARG A 235 -28.26 -8.53 -0.26
N GLU A 236 -29.46 -7.97 -0.40
CA GLU A 236 -29.68 -6.51 -0.39
C GLU A 236 -29.19 -5.87 0.92
N ASN A 237 -29.53 -6.48 2.06
CA ASN A 237 -29.05 -6.04 3.38
C ASN A 237 -27.52 -6.17 3.52
N GLU A 238 -26.95 -7.27 3.01
CA GLU A 238 -25.49 -7.48 2.96
C GLU A 238 -24.80 -6.38 2.13
N LEU A 239 -25.32 -6.11 0.93
CA LEU A 239 -24.78 -5.11 0.00
C LEU A 239 -24.89 -3.69 0.56
N TYR A 240 -25.94 -3.37 1.31
CA TYR A 240 -26.06 -2.07 1.99
C TYR A 240 -24.91 -1.81 2.97
N TYR A 241 -24.62 -2.78 3.85
CA TYR A 241 -23.51 -2.65 4.80
C TYR A 241 -22.14 -2.75 4.13
N LEU A 242 -22.02 -3.57 3.08
CA LEU A 242 -20.82 -3.64 2.26
C LEU A 242 -20.52 -2.29 1.60
N LYS A 243 -21.53 -1.64 1.00
CA LYS A 243 -21.40 -0.31 0.37
C LYS A 243 -20.83 0.71 1.34
N ILE A 244 -21.41 0.82 2.54
CA ILE A 244 -20.94 1.78 3.56
C ILE A 244 -19.51 1.44 4.01
N ARG A 245 -19.19 0.15 4.25
CA ARG A 245 -17.83 -0.28 4.59
C ARG A 245 -16.83 0.10 3.50
N LYS A 246 -17.15 -0.14 2.22
CA LYS A 246 -16.25 0.17 1.09
C LYS A 246 -16.03 1.67 0.91
N TYR A 247 -17.03 2.52 1.15
CA TYR A 247 -16.80 3.98 1.19
C TYR A 247 -15.90 4.39 2.34
N LEU A 248 -16.07 3.80 3.53
CA LEU A 248 -15.18 4.06 4.67
C LEU A 248 -13.74 3.60 4.38
N ASP A 249 -13.56 2.45 3.74
CA ASP A 249 -12.25 1.96 3.27
C ASP A 249 -11.62 2.95 2.27
N ALA A 250 -12.40 3.46 1.30
CA ALA A 250 -11.94 4.44 0.33
C ALA A 250 -11.49 5.75 1.00
N VAL A 251 -12.26 6.25 1.98
CA VAL A 251 -11.89 7.43 2.79
C VAL A 251 -10.60 7.17 3.57
N CYS A 252 -10.45 5.98 4.16
CA CYS A 252 -9.23 5.59 4.88
C CYS A 252 -7.99 5.62 3.96
N VAL A 253 -8.11 5.04 2.76
CA VAL A 253 -7.03 5.02 1.76
C VAL A 253 -6.70 6.44 1.28
N TYR A 254 -7.72 7.28 1.05
CA TYR A 254 -7.52 8.67 0.64
C TYR A 254 -6.82 9.49 1.73
N MET A 255 -7.20 9.34 3.00
CA MET A 255 -6.53 10.01 4.12
C MET A 255 -5.06 9.59 4.24
N TRP A 256 -4.74 8.32 4.01
CA TRP A 256 -3.37 7.83 3.98
C TRP A 256 -2.57 8.41 2.80
N ALA A 257 -3.16 8.47 1.61
CA ALA A 257 -2.50 9.00 0.42
C ALA A 257 -2.29 10.52 0.48
N SER A 258 -3.22 11.25 1.10
CA SER A 258 -3.15 12.71 1.26
C SER A 258 -2.33 13.16 2.47
N ALA A 259 -2.02 12.27 3.43
CA ALA A 259 -1.26 12.62 4.63
C ALA A 259 0.10 13.30 4.33
N PRO A 260 0.96 12.80 3.42
CA PRO A 260 2.23 13.46 3.10
C PRO A 260 2.03 14.86 2.48
N LEU A 261 1.00 15.03 1.65
CA LEU A 261 0.66 16.33 1.07
C LEU A 261 0.24 17.32 2.14
N LEU A 262 -0.68 16.94 3.03
CA LEU A 262 -1.15 17.80 4.13
C LEU A 262 0.01 18.19 5.07
N ILE A 263 0.89 17.24 5.39
CA ILE A 263 2.08 17.49 6.20
C ILE A 263 3.00 18.48 5.47
N THR A 264 3.31 18.24 4.20
CA THR A 264 4.23 19.08 3.40
C THR A 264 3.68 20.50 3.25
N VAL A 265 2.40 20.65 2.91
CA VAL A 265 1.72 21.96 2.82
C VAL A 265 1.79 22.68 4.16
N SER A 266 1.46 22.01 5.28
CA SER A 266 1.51 22.64 6.61
C SER A 266 2.91 23.15 6.98
N ILE A 267 3.97 22.41 6.63
CA ILE A 267 5.37 22.79 6.86
C ILE A 267 5.73 23.99 5.99
N LEU A 268 5.47 23.92 4.68
CA LEU A 268 5.83 24.98 3.72
C LEU A 268 5.05 26.28 3.98
N THR A 269 3.76 26.19 4.29
CA THR A 269 2.93 27.34 4.67
C THR A 269 3.48 28.01 5.92
N THR A 270 3.86 27.24 6.95
CA THR A 270 4.43 27.81 8.18
C THR A 270 5.82 28.41 7.92
N TYR A 271 6.67 27.73 7.16
CA TYR A 271 8.01 28.20 6.80
C TYR A 271 7.97 29.54 6.04
N THR A 272 7.05 29.69 5.09
CA THR A 272 6.95 30.89 4.24
C THR A 272 6.12 32.01 4.87
N LEU A 273 4.92 31.72 5.38
CA LEU A 273 4.01 32.76 5.88
C LEU A 273 4.35 33.20 7.30
N VAL A 274 4.76 32.29 8.17
CA VAL A 274 5.02 32.60 9.59
C VAL A 274 6.46 33.05 9.79
N PHE A 275 7.43 32.27 9.30
CA PHE A 275 8.85 32.59 9.48
C PHE A 275 9.40 33.57 8.44
N GLN A 276 8.67 33.83 7.34
CA GLN A 276 9.10 34.71 6.23
C GLN A 276 10.48 34.32 5.68
N TRP A 277 10.88 33.07 5.86
CA TRP A 277 12.13 32.55 5.34
C TRP A 277 11.97 32.29 3.86
N LYS A 278 12.96 32.71 3.07
CA LYS A 278 13.00 32.39 1.64
C LYS A 278 13.16 30.89 1.51
N LEU A 279 12.25 30.25 0.79
CA LEU A 279 12.42 28.87 0.29
C LEU A 279 13.69 28.85 -0.56
N THR A 280 14.79 28.52 0.09
CA THR A 280 16.09 28.39 -0.57
C THR A 280 16.10 26.95 -1.03
N ALA A 281 15.62 26.69 -2.25
CA ALA A 281 15.58 25.33 -2.80
C ALA A 281 16.97 24.82 -3.20
N ALA A 282 18.03 25.44 -2.70
CA ALA A 282 19.16 25.95 -3.47
C ALA A 282 19.07 27.44 -3.82
N LYS A 283 20.07 28.14 -3.29
CA LYS A 283 20.53 29.51 -3.54
C LYS A 283 20.13 30.06 -4.91
N ASP A 284 19.21 31.03 -4.93
CA ASP A 284 18.91 31.91 -6.07
C ASP A 284 19.05 31.19 -7.43
N ASN A 285 18.39 30.04 -7.55
CA ASN A 285 18.55 29.20 -8.73
C ASN A 285 17.98 29.97 -9.93
N SER A 286 18.87 30.33 -10.84
CA SER A 286 18.51 30.84 -12.16
C SER A 286 17.85 29.78 -13.02
N MET A 287 17.74 28.51 -12.56
CA MET A 287 17.15 27.40 -13.30
C MET A 287 16.32 26.43 -12.42
N TYR A 288 15.10 26.12 -12.83
CA TYR A 288 14.18 25.15 -12.22
C TYR A 288 13.88 24.00 -13.19
N LEU A 289 13.96 22.76 -12.73
CA LEU A 289 13.54 21.58 -13.49
C LEU A 289 12.28 20.98 -12.84
N LEU A 290 11.16 21.03 -13.55
CA LEU A 290 9.87 20.52 -13.07
C LEU A 290 9.49 19.29 -13.87
N ASP A 291 9.47 18.13 -13.21
CA ASP A 291 9.03 16.86 -13.83
C ASP A 291 7.56 16.62 -13.50
N GLU A 292 6.70 16.65 -14.52
CA GLU A 292 5.25 16.48 -14.45
C GLU A 292 4.53 17.24 -13.32
N PRO A 293 4.76 18.56 -13.15
CA PRO A 293 4.27 19.30 -11.98
C PRO A 293 2.75 19.35 -11.84
N LEU A 294 2.00 19.05 -12.92
CA LEU A 294 0.55 19.19 -12.98
C LEU A 294 -0.21 17.87 -13.23
N ALA A 295 0.49 16.73 -13.35
CA ALA A 295 -0.11 15.48 -13.86
C ALA A 295 -1.23 14.89 -12.98
N SER A 296 -1.30 15.28 -11.71
CA SER A 296 -2.31 14.81 -10.75
C SER A 296 -3.37 15.85 -10.38
N LEU A 297 -3.39 16.99 -11.06
CA LEU A 297 -4.28 18.10 -10.76
C LEU A 297 -5.45 18.17 -11.75
N ASP A 298 -6.62 18.57 -11.26
CA ASP A 298 -7.74 18.91 -12.14
C ASP A 298 -7.40 20.16 -12.98
N ARG A 299 -8.10 20.32 -14.10
CA ARG A 299 -7.78 21.35 -15.10
C ARG A 299 -7.75 22.77 -14.50
N GLY A 300 -8.76 23.11 -13.69
CA GLY A 300 -8.87 24.46 -13.12
C GLY A 300 -7.77 24.79 -12.11
N VAL A 301 -7.41 23.81 -11.26
CA VAL A 301 -6.30 23.96 -10.32
C VAL A 301 -4.95 23.98 -11.02
N ALA A 302 -4.77 23.14 -12.05
CA ALA A 302 -3.55 23.10 -12.85
C ALA A 302 -3.27 24.44 -13.56
N ASP A 303 -4.29 25.05 -14.17
CA ASP A 303 -4.18 26.35 -14.84
C ASP A 303 -3.84 27.47 -13.86
N SER A 304 -4.48 27.46 -12.69
CA SER A 304 -4.23 28.43 -11.63
C SER A 304 -2.79 28.34 -11.12
N ILE A 305 -2.27 27.13 -10.93
CA ILE A 305 -0.89 26.89 -10.49
C ILE A 305 0.11 27.28 -11.60
N TRP A 306 -0.18 26.96 -12.86
CA TRP A 306 0.69 27.35 -13.96
C TRP A 306 0.86 28.87 -14.05
N VAL A 307 -0.25 29.62 -14.01
CA VAL A 307 -0.24 31.09 -14.08
C VAL A 307 0.40 31.70 -12.84
N GLU A 308 -0.09 31.37 -11.64
CA GLU A 308 0.30 32.06 -10.41
C GLU A 308 1.67 31.62 -9.89
N ALA A 309 2.03 30.35 -10.03
CA ALA A 309 3.25 29.81 -9.44
C ALA A 309 4.40 29.65 -10.45
N ILE A 310 4.12 29.25 -11.69
CA ILE A 310 5.18 28.99 -12.67
C ILE A 310 5.47 30.25 -13.50
N GLU A 311 4.46 30.86 -14.10
CA GLU A 311 4.65 32.06 -14.92
C GLU A 311 4.98 33.29 -14.06
N LYS A 312 4.06 33.71 -13.17
CA LYS A 312 4.24 34.96 -12.41
C LYS A 312 5.38 34.95 -11.40
N ARG A 313 5.71 33.79 -10.83
CA ARG A 313 6.67 33.69 -9.72
C ARG A 313 8.04 33.18 -10.12
N LEU A 314 8.14 32.39 -11.20
CA LEU A 314 9.43 31.88 -11.70
C LEU A 314 9.83 32.57 -13.00
N ARG A 315 9.00 32.51 -14.05
CA ARG A 315 9.31 33.09 -15.37
C ARG A 315 9.49 34.60 -15.30
N ASP A 316 8.52 35.33 -14.74
CA ASP A 316 8.54 36.80 -14.70
C ASP A 316 9.65 37.36 -13.79
N ARG A 317 10.29 36.51 -12.97
CA ARG A 317 11.47 36.87 -12.16
C ARG A 317 12.80 36.60 -12.86
N GLY A 318 12.79 36.12 -14.10
CA GLY A 318 13.99 35.84 -14.88
C GLY A 318 14.65 34.49 -14.58
N CYS A 319 13.92 33.55 -13.98
CA CYS A 319 14.39 32.18 -13.78
C CYS A 319 14.12 31.33 -15.04
N LEU A 320 15.12 30.57 -15.51
CA LEU A 320 14.97 29.52 -16.52
C LEU A 320 14.12 28.39 -15.93
N VAL A 321 13.00 28.04 -16.55
CA VAL A 321 12.16 26.94 -16.10
C VAL A 321 12.11 25.89 -17.19
N ILE A 322 12.62 24.70 -16.90
CA ILE A 322 12.57 23.53 -17.76
C ILE A 322 11.45 22.64 -17.22
N VAL A 323 10.39 22.44 -17.99
CA VAL A 323 9.28 21.59 -17.61
C VAL A 323 9.28 20.34 -18.49
N ALA A 324 9.39 19.17 -17.88
CA ALA A 324 9.10 17.91 -18.53
C ALA A 324 7.62 17.60 -18.30
N THR A 325 6.84 17.54 -19.39
CA THR A 325 5.41 17.26 -19.33
C THR A 325 4.91 16.60 -20.61
N HIS A 326 3.90 15.75 -20.47
CA HIS A 326 3.16 15.18 -21.58
C HIS A 326 1.92 16.03 -21.96
N ASP A 327 1.64 17.09 -21.21
CA ASP A 327 0.48 17.96 -21.45
C ASP A 327 0.76 18.97 -22.56
N GLN A 328 0.18 18.73 -23.73
CA GLN A 328 0.33 19.60 -24.91
C GLN A 328 -0.17 21.03 -24.67
N ARG A 329 -1.12 21.23 -23.74
CA ARG A 329 -1.67 22.54 -23.41
C ARG A 329 -0.65 23.42 -22.67
N VAL A 330 0.17 22.76 -21.84
CA VAL A 330 1.27 23.41 -21.13
C VAL A 330 2.39 23.78 -22.11
N LEU A 331 2.68 22.90 -23.08
CA LEU A 331 3.68 23.14 -24.12
C LEU A 331 3.33 24.34 -25.02
N ALA A 332 2.04 24.67 -25.20
CA ALA A 332 1.62 25.83 -25.98
C ALA A 332 2.01 27.19 -25.35
N ARG A 333 2.28 27.21 -24.04
CA ARG A 333 2.58 28.43 -23.27
C ARG A 333 4.07 28.56 -22.91
N THR A 334 4.92 27.63 -23.35
CA THR A 334 6.37 27.67 -23.13
C THR A 334 7.08 28.44 -24.23
N ASP A 335 8.20 29.07 -23.90
CA ASP A 335 8.99 29.82 -24.89
C ASP A 335 9.69 28.92 -25.92
N GLU A 336 10.11 27.73 -25.52
CA GLU A 336 10.81 26.75 -26.37
C GLU A 336 10.41 25.32 -26.00
N VAL A 337 10.16 24.49 -27.01
CA VAL A 337 9.81 23.08 -26.86
C VAL A 337 10.93 22.22 -27.44
N ILE A 338 11.46 21.32 -26.60
CA ILE A 338 12.47 20.34 -26.99
C ILE A 338 11.85 18.95 -26.91
N VAL A 339 11.94 18.21 -28.00
CA VAL A 339 11.42 16.86 -28.14
C VAL A 339 12.57 15.88 -28.11
N LEU A 340 12.57 14.96 -27.15
CA LEU A 340 13.58 13.90 -27.02
C LEU A 340 13.04 12.58 -27.59
N GLY A 341 13.83 11.92 -28.44
CA GLY A 341 13.54 10.60 -28.98
C GLY A 341 13.82 9.48 -27.98
N ALA A 342 13.37 8.27 -28.30
CA ALA A 342 13.54 7.07 -27.46
C ALA A 342 15.01 6.69 -27.19
N ASP A 343 15.94 7.21 -27.99
CA ASP A 343 17.39 7.06 -27.82
C ASP A 343 18.03 8.17 -26.96
N GLY A 344 17.21 9.05 -26.37
CA GLY A 344 17.65 10.19 -25.56
C GLY A 344 18.22 11.36 -26.37
N LYS A 345 18.10 11.35 -27.71
CA LYS A 345 18.56 12.44 -28.57
C LYS A 345 17.45 13.44 -28.87
N VAL A 346 17.82 14.70 -29.07
CA VAL A 346 16.88 15.74 -29.51
C VAL A 346 16.41 15.45 -30.93
N VAL A 347 15.10 15.23 -31.09
CA VAL A 347 14.44 14.94 -32.37
C VAL A 347 13.88 16.21 -33.00
N LYS A 348 13.30 17.11 -32.19
CA LYS A 348 12.84 18.44 -32.63
C LYS A 348 13.12 19.48 -31.53
N LYS A 349 13.39 20.71 -31.94
CA LYS A 349 13.59 21.86 -31.07
C LYS A 349 13.08 23.10 -31.80
N GLY A 350 12.27 23.92 -31.14
CA GLY A 350 11.72 25.14 -31.72
C GLY A 350 10.64 25.76 -30.85
N THR A 351 9.98 26.79 -31.36
CA THR A 351 8.82 27.40 -30.69
C THR A 351 7.64 26.40 -30.67
N PRO A 352 6.68 26.54 -29.74
CA PRO A 352 5.52 25.65 -29.69
C PRO A 352 4.78 25.51 -31.02
N ALA A 353 4.67 26.61 -31.78
CA ALA A 353 4.02 26.62 -33.09
C ALA A 353 4.76 25.77 -34.14
N GLU A 354 6.10 25.75 -34.11
CA GLU A 354 6.94 24.98 -35.04
C GLU A 354 6.98 23.49 -34.69
N VAL A 355 6.80 23.15 -33.41
CA VAL A 355 6.98 21.78 -32.91
C VAL A 355 5.64 21.02 -32.81
N ILE A 356 4.56 21.68 -32.43
CA ILE A 356 3.26 21.06 -32.13
C ILE A 356 2.29 21.16 -33.32
N GLY A 357 2.48 22.12 -34.24
CA GLY A 357 1.56 22.41 -35.34
C GLY A 357 0.38 23.28 -34.87
N SER A 358 -0.26 23.99 -35.80
CA SER A 358 -1.26 25.04 -35.55
C SER A 358 -2.63 24.58 -35.02
N ASP A 359 -2.77 23.32 -34.59
CA ASP A 359 -4.03 22.74 -34.09
C ASP A 359 -3.94 22.47 -32.58
N VAL A 360 -3.76 23.52 -31.79
CA VAL A 360 -3.90 23.43 -30.33
C VAL A 360 -4.99 24.39 -29.91
N GLU A 361 -6.04 23.85 -29.28
CA GLU A 361 -7.09 24.63 -28.62
C GLU A 361 -6.45 25.64 -27.67
N VAL A 362 -6.46 26.90 -28.09
CA VAL A 362 -6.06 28.03 -27.27
C VAL A 362 -7.14 28.20 -26.22
N PHE A 363 -6.73 28.25 -24.95
CA PHE A 363 -7.65 28.50 -23.84
C PHE A 363 -8.45 29.79 -24.08
N GLY A 364 -9.75 29.62 -24.30
CA GLY A 364 -10.72 30.71 -24.36
C GLY A 364 -11.48 30.78 -25.67
N GLU A 365 -12.31 29.78 -25.96
CA GLU A 365 -13.60 29.97 -26.62
C GLU A 365 -14.53 28.81 -26.19
N ASP A 366 -15.72 29.19 -25.70
CA ASP A 366 -16.73 28.30 -25.17
C ASP A 366 -17.31 27.38 -26.26
N GLU A 367 -17.22 26.06 -26.11
CA GLU A 367 -18.19 25.13 -26.71
C GLU A 367 -18.60 24.03 -25.72
N SER A 368 -19.82 24.23 -25.21
CA SER A 368 -20.89 23.28 -24.87
C SER A 368 -20.59 21.79 -24.70
N GLU A 369 -21.07 21.28 -23.57
CA GLU A 369 -21.56 19.91 -23.36
C GLU A 369 -22.18 19.29 -24.63
N SER A 370 -21.63 18.16 -25.09
CA SER A 370 -22.41 16.94 -25.39
C SER A 370 -21.55 15.91 -26.13
N GLY A 371 -21.71 14.65 -25.75
CA GLY A 371 -21.45 13.54 -26.67
C GLY A 371 -20.12 12.82 -26.55
N CYS A 372 -19.84 12.18 -25.41
CA CYS A 372 -19.01 10.98 -25.41
C CYS A 372 -19.25 10.10 -24.16
N GLU A 373 -20.50 9.70 -23.93
CA GLU A 373 -20.84 8.76 -22.85
C GLU A 373 -21.89 7.73 -23.28
N LEU A 374 -21.91 7.32 -24.57
CA LEU A 374 -22.89 6.36 -25.07
C LEU A 374 -22.36 5.20 -25.94
N GLU A 375 -21.05 5.04 -26.11
CA GLU A 375 -20.49 3.88 -26.85
C GLU A 375 -19.67 2.89 -26.01
N LEU A 376 -19.29 3.24 -24.77
CA LEU A 376 -18.54 2.35 -23.88
C LEU A 376 -19.42 1.44 -23.02
N GLU A 377 -20.71 1.75 -22.85
CA GLU A 377 -21.65 0.89 -22.11
C GLU A 377 -22.27 -0.24 -22.93
N ARG A 378 -22.16 -0.20 -24.28
CA ARG A 378 -22.67 -1.29 -25.14
C ARG A 378 -21.67 -2.41 -25.40
N ILE A 379 -20.37 -2.18 -25.19
CA ILE A 379 -19.32 -3.16 -25.51
C ILE A 379 -18.96 -4.02 -24.28
N VAL A 380 -19.37 -3.62 -23.08
CA VAL A 380 -19.09 -4.36 -21.83
C VAL A 380 -20.22 -5.35 -21.46
N LEU A 381 -21.36 -5.33 -22.15
CA LEU A 381 -22.52 -6.18 -21.84
C LEU A 381 -22.76 -7.33 -22.84
N GLN A 382 -21.71 -7.91 -23.44
CA GLN A 382 -21.90 -9.05 -24.35
C GLN A 382 -20.94 -10.22 -24.23
N GLU A 383 -20.12 -10.32 -23.18
CA GLU A 383 -19.16 -11.42 -23.10
C GLU A 383 -18.98 -11.98 -21.68
N GLU A 384 -20.05 -12.56 -21.10
CA GLU A 384 -19.86 -13.52 -19.99
C GLU A 384 -21.01 -14.54 -19.83
N GLU A 385 -21.64 -14.97 -20.94
CA GLU A 385 -22.47 -16.19 -20.96
C GLU A 385 -21.88 -17.23 -21.93
N ARG A 386 -20.89 -18.00 -21.46
CA ARG A 386 -20.55 -19.29 -22.05
C ARG A 386 -20.36 -20.37 -20.99
N GLN A 387 -21.46 -21.09 -20.76
CA GLN A 387 -21.54 -22.54 -20.54
C GLN A 387 -20.46 -23.18 -19.65
N ALA A 388 -20.74 -23.26 -18.34
CA ALA A 388 -20.14 -24.29 -17.50
C ALA A 388 -20.85 -25.63 -17.72
N SER A 389 -20.15 -26.54 -18.40
CA SER A 389 -20.53 -27.94 -18.61
C SER A 389 -20.90 -28.65 -17.30
N SER A 390 -22.00 -29.38 -17.33
CA SER A 390 -22.69 -30.01 -16.20
C SER A 390 -22.03 -31.27 -15.62
N SER A 391 -20.71 -31.47 -15.78
CA SER A 391 -20.03 -32.71 -15.34
C SER A 391 -19.25 -32.60 -14.02
N TRP A 392 -19.31 -31.45 -13.34
CA TRP A 392 -18.55 -31.21 -12.10
C TRP A 392 -19.17 -31.85 -10.84
N TRP A 393 -20.49 -32.08 -10.84
CA TRP A 393 -21.27 -32.44 -9.65
C TRP A 393 -21.04 -33.87 -9.11
N ASP A 394 -20.34 -34.74 -9.84
CA ASP A 394 -20.32 -36.18 -9.53
C ASP A 394 -19.15 -36.67 -8.67
N ARG A 395 -18.26 -35.81 -8.15
CA ARG A 395 -17.00 -36.31 -7.54
C ARG A 395 -16.46 -35.69 -6.25
N THR A 396 -17.26 -35.02 -5.42
CA THR A 396 -16.75 -34.62 -4.09
C THR A 396 -17.79 -34.64 -2.98
N PRO A 397 -17.39 -34.95 -1.74
CA PRO A 397 -18.29 -34.87 -0.59
C PRO A 397 -18.74 -33.42 -0.43
N SER A 398 -20.04 -33.18 -0.61
CA SER A 398 -20.71 -31.88 -0.72
C SER A 398 -20.24 -30.83 0.31
N GLY A 399 -19.93 -31.25 1.54
CA GLY A 399 -19.42 -30.35 2.59
C GLY A 399 -18.07 -29.69 2.27
N ARG A 400 -17.17 -30.36 1.54
CA ARG A 400 -15.86 -29.82 1.16
C ARG A 400 -15.97 -28.81 0.02
N VAL A 401 -16.90 -29.05 -0.90
CA VAL A 401 -17.26 -28.13 -1.98
C VAL A 401 -17.95 -26.89 -1.46
N ILE A 402 -18.93 -27.03 -0.56
CA ILE A 402 -19.64 -25.88 0.00
C ILE A 402 -18.69 -25.03 0.83
N ASN A 403 -17.79 -25.63 1.61
CA ASN A 403 -16.79 -24.87 2.37
C ASN A 403 -15.78 -24.18 1.44
N ARG A 404 -15.38 -24.83 0.34
CA ARG A 404 -14.49 -24.24 -0.68
C ARG A 404 -15.17 -23.12 -1.47
N ILE A 405 -16.43 -23.29 -1.88
CA ILE A 405 -17.24 -22.26 -2.55
C ILE A 405 -17.52 -21.11 -1.59
N CYS A 406 -17.82 -21.36 -0.31
CA CYS A 406 -17.97 -20.30 0.68
C CYS A 406 -16.64 -19.56 0.87
N SER A 407 -15.51 -20.27 1.00
CA SER A 407 -14.17 -19.68 1.10
C SER A 407 -13.79 -18.89 -0.16
N ASP A 408 -14.07 -19.41 -1.35
CA ASP A 408 -13.79 -18.77 -2.62
C ASP A 408 -14.72 -17.58 -2.84
N ILE A 409 -15.98 -17.62 -2.39
CA ILE A 409 -16.89 -16.45 -2.33
C ILE A 409 -16.38 -15.42 -1.32
N TYR A 410 -15.96 -15.81 -0.13
CA TYR A 410 -15.33 -14.90 0.84
C TYR A 410 -14.08 -14.25 0.24
N THR A 411 -13.25 -15.02 -0.48
CA THR A 411 -12.06 -14.53 -1.18
C THR A 411 -12.45 -13.62 -2.34
N CYS A 412 -13.51 -13.94 -3.09
CA CYS A 412 -14.04 -13.12 -4.16
C CYS A 412 -14.68 -11.81 -3.65
N ASP A 413 -15.32 -11.81 -2.49
CA ASP A 413 -16.01 -10.62 -1.96
C ASP A 413 -15.07 -9.70 -1.17
N ASP A 414 -14.10 -10.28 -0.44
CA ASP A 414 -13.17 -9.51 0.41
C ASP A 414 -11.86 -9.18 -0.33
N ASN A 415 -11.28 -10.12 -1.08
CA ASN A 415 -10.00 -9.92 -1.78
C ASN A 415 -10.17 -9.46 -3.22
N LEU A 416 -11.20 -9.87 -3.96
CA LEU A 416 -11.33 -9.49 -5.38
C LEU A 416 -11.58 -7.99 -5.56
N PRO A 417 -12.31 -7.23 -4.72
CA PRO A 417 -12.36 -5.77 -4.90
C PRO A 417 -11.01 -5.09 -4.63
N PHE A 418 -10.17 -5.66 -3.76
CA PHE A 418 -8.82 -5.17 -3.49
C PHE A 418 -7.84 -5.60 -4.59
N GLN A 419 -7.95 -6.84 -5.08
CA GLN A 419 -7.12 -7.40 -6.13
C GLN A 419 -7.54 -6.91 -7.52
N VAL A 420 -8.83 -6.85 -7.85
CA VAL A 420 -9.39 -6.13 -9.02
C VAL A 420 -9.17 -4.64 -8.86
N GLY A 421 -9.23 -4.06 -7.66
CA GLY A 421 -8.77 -2.69 -7.43
C GLY A 421 -7.29 -2.52 -7.76
N SER A 422 -6.43 -3.49 -7.42
CA SER A 422 -5.00 -3.53 -7.75
C SER A 422 -4.69 -3.97 -9.19
N VAL A 423 -5.60 -4.70 -9.85
CA VAL A 423 -5.50 -5.22 -11.22
C VAL A 423 -6.08 -4.19 -12.19
N MET A 424 -7.10 -3.43 -11.80
CA MET A 424 -7.52 -2.19 -12.44
C MET A 424 -6.48 -1.08 -12.19
N ARG A 425 -5.81 -1.05 -11.02
CA ARG A 425 -4.57 -0.26 -10.83
C ARG A 425 -3.34 -0.82 -11.55
N ARG A 426 -3.39 -2.06 -12.05
CA ARG A 426 -2.33 -2.70 -12.86
C ARG A 426 -2.74 -2.88 -14.32
N ARG A 427 -3.83 -2.25 -14.77
CA ARG A 427 -4.18 -2.19 -16.20
C ARG A 427 -3.81 -0.88 -16.89
N HIS A 428 -3.21 0.05 -16.16
CA HIS A 428 -2.30 1.03 -16.74
C HIS A 428 -1.07 1.15 -15.85
N ILE A 429 0.09 1.35 -16.47
CA ILE A 429 1.44 1.40 -15.87
C ILE A 429 2.20 0.06 -15.91
N GLU A 430 2.32 -0.49 -17.11
CA GLU A 430 3.64 -0.80 -17.69
C GLU A 430 3.67 0.04 -18.99
N ARG A 431 4.36 1.18 -19.04
CA ARG A 431 5.78 1.28 -19.39
C ARG A 431 6.38 2.61 -18.92
N THR A 432 7.58 2.47 -18.39
CA THR A 432 8.69 3.42 -18.21
C THR A 432 8.82 4.49 -19.32
N PHE A 433 8.78 5.77 -18.91
CA PHE A 433 9.43 7.02 -19.40
C PHE A 433 9.56 7.43 -20.90
N VAL A 434 9.36 8.76 -21.10
CA VAL A 434 9.95 9.73 -22.07
C VAL A 434 9.03 10.30 -23.18
N TYR A 435 8.82 11.63 -23.09
CA TYR A 435 8.56 12.70 -24.07
C TYR A 435 7.68 12.49 -25.34
N ALA A 436 6.95 13.55 -25.73
CA ALA A 436 6.28 13.72 -27.04
C ALA A 436 7.20 13.24 -28.18
N THR A 437 6.76 12.61 -29.27
CA THR A 437 5.88 13.14 -30.33
C THR A 437 5.29 12.02 -31.19
N GLN A 438 4.06 12.25 -31.65
CA GLN A 438 3.42 11.76 -32.88
C GLN A 438 3.98 10.48 -33.55
N GLY A 439 3.21 9.40 -33.39
CA GLY A 439 2.69 8.61 -34.49
C GLY A 439 3.65 7.78 -35.34
N ARG A 440 3.46 6.46 -35.32
CA ARG A 440 3.50 5.69 -36.57
C ARG A 440 2.22 4.88 -36.69
N LYS A 441 1.77 4.78 -37.95
CA LYS A 441 0.85 3.74 -38.43
C LYS A 441 1.25 2.36 -37.92
#